data_AF-A0A7Y2GKP7-F1
#
_entry.id   AF-A0A7Y2GKP7-F1
#
_cell.length_a   1.000
_cell.length_b   1.000
_cell.length_c   1.000
_cell.angle_alpha   90.00
_cell.angle_beta   90.00
_cell.angle_gamma   90.00
#
_symmetry.space_group_name_H-M   'P 1'
#
loop_
_entity.id
_entity.type
_entity.pdbx_description
1 polymer ?
#
loop_
_entity_poly.entity_id
_entity_poly.type
_entity_poly.pdbx_seq_one_letter_code
_entity_poly.pdbx_strand_id
1 'polypeptide(L)'
;DNAKVYDVRHVVSRLVDGGTFFQVQPDFGPAIVCALAHLGGHPVAVVANQPVVMAGSIDVDAADKAAHFIQVADAFHLPLVFLSDNPGVLAGSASEQQGILRAGGRMFAAQGLATTIKLQVTLRKAYGFGSMVMAMTGFADQTLSAGFPGATLGAMGARGSSRAVGATDDEAAAISAAEQDAAYRSASSLGFDELIDPAELRNALLRALRLGLHRRQAPAEPRSLSAIWP
;
A
#
# COMPACT_ATOMS: atom_id res chain seq x y z
N ASP A 1 -17.61 8.62 3.44
CA ASP A 1 -18.33 7.81 2.44
C ASP A 1 -17.32 6.98 1.65
N ASN A 2 -17.30 5.66 1.88
CA ASN A 2 -16.35 4.74 1.25
C ASN A 2 -16.64 4.45 -0.24
N ALA A 3 -17.78 4.89 -0.77
CA ALA A 3 -18.10 4.79 -2.19
C ALA A 3 -17.48 5.93 -3.02
N LYS A 4 -17.17 7.08 -2.42
CA LYS A 4 -16.58 8.23 -3.13
C LYS A 4 -15.13 7.95 -3.49
N VAL A 5 -14.79 8.06 -4.77
CA VAL A 5 -13.40 7.97 -5.24
C VAL A 5 -12.71 9.33 -5.16
N TYR A 6 -11.39 9.31 -5.13
CA TYR A 6 -10.55 10.51 -5.19
C TYR A 6 -9.28 10.19 -5.97
N ASP A 7 -8.66 11.22 -6.51
CA ASP A 7 -7.38 11.09 -7.20
C ASP A 7 -6.23 11.09 -6.20
N VAL A 8 -5.51 9.96 -6.10
CA VAL A 8 -4.38 9.83 -5.17
C VAL A 8 -3.25 10.80 -5.48
N ARG A 9 -3.14 11.29 -6.72
CA ARG A 9 -2.13 12.28 -7.13
C ARG A 9 -2.30 13.59 -6.37
N HIS A 10 -3.51 13.95 -5.95
CA HIS A 10 -3.71 15.10 -5.08
C HIS A 10 -3.10 14.87 -3.69
N VAL A 11 -3.24 13.65 -3.13
CA VAL A 11 -2.57 13.28 -1.87
C VAL A 11 -1.05 13.35 -2.03
N VAL A 12 -0.51 12.76 -3.10
CA VAL A 12 0.93 12.80 -3.40
C VAL A 12 1.42 14.25 -3.53
N SER A 13 0.70 15.12 -4.26
CA SER A 13 1.06 16.54 -4.42
C SER A 13 1.05 17.34 -3.10
N ARG A 14 0.26 16.93 -2.11
CA ARG A 14 0.27 17.57 -0.78
C ARG A 14 1.32 16.97 0.14
N LEU A 15 1.72 15.73 -0.14
CA LEU A 15 2.70 14.99 0.64
C LEU A 15 4.13 15.38 0.30
N VAL A 16 4.48 15.54 -0.98
CA VAL A 16 5.87 15.70 -1.45
C VAL A 16 6.34 17.16 -1.45
N ASP A 17 7.65 17.36 -1.48
CA ASP A 17 8.26 18.69 -1.48
C ASP A 17 7.87 19.49 -2.74
N GLY A 18 7.46 20.75 -2.54
CA GLY A 18 7.00 21.63 -3.62
C GLY A 18 5.73 21.15 -4.34
N GLY A 19 5.13 20.03 -3.91
CA GLY A 19 4.02 19.36 -4.57
C GLY A 19 4.31 18.80 -5.95
N THR A 20 5.60 18.65 -6.30
CA THR A 20 6.06 18.15 -7.59
C THR A 20 6.57 16.72 -7.48
N PHE A 21 6.14 15.86 -8.40
CA PHE A 21 6.61 14.49 -8.53
C PHE A 21 6.68 14.10 -10.02
N PHE A 22 7.52 13.12 -10.34
CA PHE A 22 7.64 12.56 -11.68
C PHE A 22 6.95 11.20 -11.71
N GLN A 23 5.84 11.09 -12.45
CA GLN A 23 5.11 9.84 -12.58
C GLN A 23 5.81 8.91 -13.57
N VAL A 24 6.05 7.66 -13.15
CA VAL A 24 6.65 6.61 -13.98
C VAL A 24 5.53 5.79 -14.62
N GLN A 25 5.60 5.63 -15.94
CA GLN A 25 4.61 4.88 -16.73
C GLN A 25 3.17 5.33 -16.44
N PRO A 26 2.80 6.60 -16.66
CA PRO A 26 1.46 7.10 -16.34
C PRO A 26 0.34 6.38 -17.11
N ASP A 27 0.64 5.88 -18.32
CA ASP A 27 -0.34 5.28 -19.24
C ASP A 27 -0.41 3.74 -19.17
N PHE A 28 0.39 3.09 -18.32
CA PHE A 28 0.39 1.63 -18.11
C PHE A 28 0.05 1.31 -16.64
N GLY A 29 -0.74 0.26 -16.40
CA GLY A 29 -1.21 -0.12 -15.06
C GLY A 29 -1.74 1.06 -14.23
N PRO A 30 -2.72 1.84 -14.72
CA PRO A 30 -3.11 3.13 -14.12
C PRO A 30 -3.79 3.00 -12.75
N ALA A 31 -4.15 1.78 -12.32
CA ALA A 31 -4.69 1.51 -10.99
C ALA A 31 -3.64 1.70 -9.87
N ILE A 32 -2.35 1.74 -10.21
CA ILE A 32 -1.26 2.15 -9.30
C ILE A 32 -0.47 3.31 -9.91
N VAL A 33 -0.29 4.35 -9.10
CA VAL A 33 0.64 5.44 -9.36
C VAL A 33 2.00 5.05 -8.80
N CYS A 34 3.00 4.98 -9.67
CA CYS A 34 4.41 4.94 -9.31
C CYS A 34 5.02 6.30 -9.61
N ALA A 35 5.69 6.92 -8.63
CA ALA A 35 6.26 8.26 -8.82
C ALA A 35 7.57 8.44 -8.06
N LEU A 36 8.48 9.21 -8.65
CA LEU A 36 9.69 9.72 -7.98
C LEU A 36 9.42 11.12 -7.47
N ALA A 37 9.82 11.41 -6.24
CA ALA A 37 9.63 12.72 -5.63
C ALA A 37 10.72 13.02 -4.61
N HIS A 38 10.66 14.21 -3.99
CA HIS A 38 11.45 14.53 -2.81
C HIS A 38 10.54 14.63 -1.59
N LEU A 39 11.02 14.13 -0.44
CA LEU A 39 10.37 14.26 0.86
C LEU A 39 11.40 14.69 1.90
N GLY A 40 11.29 15.95 2.36
CA GLY A 40 12.26 16.52 3.30
C GLY A 40 13.66 16.63 2.70
N GLY A 41 13.76 16.90 1.39
CA GLY A 41 15.01 17.00 0.63
C GLY A 41 15.59 15.66 0.18
N HIS A 42 15.01 14.53 0.58
CA HIS A 42 15.50 13.21 0.18
C HIS A 42 14.69 12.64 -0.99
N PRO A 43 15.33 12.02 -2.00
CA PRO A 43 14.61 11.36 -3.08
C PRO A 43 13.86 10.14 -2.53
N VAL A 44 12.61 9.95 -2.95
CA VAL A 44 11.75 8.84 -2.54
C VAL A 44 10.98 8.28 -3.74
N ALA A 45 10.61 7.01 -3.63
CA ALA A 45 9.78 6.29 -4.58
C ALA A 45 8.39 6.04 -3.97
N VAL A 46 7.35 6.62 -4.55
CA VAL A 46 5.97 6.51 -4.08
C VAL A 46 5.23 5.45 -4.90
N VAL A 47 4.56 4.53 -4.21
CA VAL A 47 3.65 3.52 -4.78
C VAL A 47 2.28 3.73 -4.14
N ALA A 48 1.28 4.11 -4.94
CA ALA A 48 -0.02 4.51 -4.42
C ALA A 48 -1.17 3.90 -5.24
N ASN A 49 -2.16 3.31 -4.58
CA ASN A 49 -3.37 2.88 -5.29
C ASN A 49 -4.14 4.10 -5.82
N GLN A 50 -4.77 3.99 -6.99
CA GLN A 50 -5.54 5.06 -7.62
C GLN A 50 -7.05 4.76 -7.57
N PRO A 51 -7.80 5.28 -6.57
CA PRO A 51 -9.21 4.94 -6.40
C PRO A 51 -10.11 5.31 -7.58
N VAL A 52 -9.76 6.31 -8.40
CA VAL A 52 -10.56 6.64 -9.61
C VAL A 52 -10.43 5.60 -10.73
N VAL A 53 -9.48 4.66 -10.64
CA VAL A 53 -9.28 3.57 -11.60
C VAL A 53 -9.62 2.25 -10.92
N MET A 54 -10.67 1.57 -11.38
CA MET A 54 -11.10 0.27 -10.84
C MET A 54 -11.24 0.24 -9.30
N ALA A 55 -11.66 1.36 -8.70
CA ALA A 55 -11.75 1.54 -7.25
C ALA A 55 -10.42 1.33 -6.47
N GLY A 56 -9.27 1.41 -7.15
CA GLY A 56 -7.95 1.14 -6.59
C GLY A 56 -7.55 -0.34 -6.58
N SER A 57 -8.34 -1.22 -7.20
CA SER A 57 -8.03 -2.67 -7.30
C SER A 57 -6.74 -2.89 -8.08
N ILE A 58 -5.95 -3.87 -7.66
CA ILE A 58 -4.66 -4.16 -8.28
C ILE A 58 -4.87 -5.20 -9.38
N ASP A 59 -4.72 -4.82 -10.63
CA ASP A 59 -4.75 -5.71 -11.79
C ASP A 59 -3.33 -6.19 -12.17
N VAL A 60 -3.24 -7.01 -13.22
CA VAL A 60 -1.97 -7.62 -13.66
C VAL A 60 -0.95 -6.54 -14.05
N ASP A 61 -1.37 -5.57 -14.86
CA ASP A 61 -0.51 -4.50 -15.35
C ASP A 61 -0.02 -3.59 -14.21
N ALA A 62 -0.90 -3.21 -13.28
CA ALA A 62 -0.50 -2.42 -12.12
C ALA A 62 0.44 -3.20 -11.18
N ALA A 63 0.21 -4.50 -10.99
CA ALA A 63 1.09 -5.35 -10.20
C ALA A 63 2.48 -5.47 -10.82
N ASP A 64 2.59 -5.74 -12.12
CA ASP A 64 3.86 -5.86 -12.83
C ASP A 64 4.63 -4.52 -12.85
N LYS A 65 3.92 -3.42 -13.11
CA LYS A 65 4.48 -2.06 -13.03
C LYS A 65 5.05 -1.77 -11.65
N ALA A 66 4.26 -2.01 -10.60
CA ALA A 66 4.67 -1.74 -9.23
C ALA A 66 5.83 -2.64 -8.81
N ALA A 67 5.80 -3.93 -9.15
CA ALA A 67 6.86 -4.88 -8.86
C ALA A 67 8.21 -4.41 -9.42
N HIS A 68 8.24 -4.05 -10.70
CA HIS A 68 9.47 -3.57 -11.33
C HIS A 68 9.93 -2.23 -10.72
N PHE A 69 9.01 -1.30 -10.47
CA PHE A 69 9.34 -0.02 -9.85
C PHE A 69 9.93 -0.18 -8.44
N ILE A 70 9.38 -1.08 -7.62
CA ILE A 70 9.88 -1.40 -6.28
C ILE A 70 11.28 -1.99 -6.35
N GLN A 71 11.52 -2.94 -7.27
CA GLN A 71 12.84 -3.55 -7.46
C GLN A 71 13.90 -2.50 -7.85
N VAL A 72 13.57 -1.60 -8.77
CA VAL A 72 14.47 -0.51 -9.18
C VAL A 72 14.74 0.43 -8.00
N ALA A 73 13.70 0.85 -7.28
CA ALA A 73 13.85 1.72 -6.13
C ALA A 73 14.75 1.11 -5.05
N ASP A 74 14.57 -0.18 -4.75
CA ASP A 74 15.38 -0.91 -3.78
C ASP A 74 16.85 -1.08 -4.23
N ALA A 75 17.07 -1.42 -5.50
CA ALA A 75 18.40 -1.55 -6.10
C ALA A 75 19.20 -0.23 -6.05
N PHE A 76 18.52 0.91 -6.23
CA PHE A 76 19.10 2.24 -6.10
C PHE A 76 18.83 2.89 -4.76
N HIS A 77 18.43 2.10 -3.76
CA HIS A 77 18.46 2.50 -2.36
C HIS A 77 17.53 3.67 -2.01
N LEU A 78 16.51 3.90 -2.84
CA LEU A 78 15.46 4.90 -2.64
C LEU A 78 14.48 4.42 -1.56
N PRO A 79 14.17 5.24 -0.54
CA PRO A 79 13.06 4.99 0.36
C PRO A 79 11.76 4.80 -0.40
N LEU A 80 10.99 3.78 -0.03
CA LEU A 80 9.68 3.46 -0.58
C LEU A 80 8.57 4.01 0.33
N VAL A 81 7.62 4.72 -0.27
CA VAL A 81 6.40 5.22 0.38
C VAL A 81 5.20 4.53 -0.24
N PHE A 82 4.53 3.68 0.52
CA PHE A 82 3.32 2.97 0.11
C PHE A 82 2.08 3.71 0.64
N LEU A 83 1.18 4.10 -0.26
CA LEU A 83 -0.11 4.72 0.08
C LEU A 83 -1.24 3.76 -0.32
N SER A 84 -1.79 3.06 0.66
CA SER A 84 -2.76 1.98 0.44
C SER A 84 -4.20 2.50 0.44
N ASP A 85 -4.92 2.26 -0.64
CA ASP A 85 -6.38 2.41 -0.75
C ASP A 85 -6.90 1.46 -1.84
N ASN A 86 -7.00 0.18 -1.51
CA ASN A 86 -7.45 -0.86 -2.43
C ASN A 86 -8.44 -1.84 -1.79
N PRO A 87 -9.39 -2.38 -2.58
CA PRO A 87 -10.28 -3.46 -2.16
C PRO A 87 -9.66 -4.87 -2.29
N GLY A 88 -8.38 -4.98 -2.69
CA GLY A 88 -7.73 -6.24 -3.03
C GLY A 88 -7.16 -6.27 -4.44
N VAL A 89 -6.74 -7.46 -4.88
CA VAL A 89 -6.42 -7.74 -6.29
C VAL A 89 -7.72 -7.87 -7.10
N LEU A 90 -7.66 -7.54 -8.39
CA LEU A 90 -8.83 -7.55 -9.26
C LEU A 90 -9.35 -8.98 -9.43
N ALA A 91 -10.59 -9.22 -9.00
CA ALA A 91 -11.25 -10.51 -9.14
C ALA A 91 -11.96 -10.67 -10.49
N GLY A 92 -12.13 -11.91 -10.94
CA GLY A 92 -12.92 -12.27 -12.12
C GLY A 92 -12.16 -13.18 -13.08
N SER A 93 -12.90 -13.98 -13.86
CA SER A 93 -12.32 -15.02 -14.72
C SER A 93 -11.27 -14.49 -15.71
N ALA A 94 -11.46 -13.28 -16.24
CA ALA A 94 -10.47 -12.66 -17.12
C ALA A 94 -9.15 -12.33 -16.39
N SER A 95 -9.23 -11.82 -15.16
CA SER A 95 -8.07 -11.52 -14.31
C SER A 95 -7.32 -12.80 -13.92
N GLU A 96 -8.07 -13.85 -13.59
CA GLU A 96 -7.50 -15.18 -13.29
C GLU A 96 -6.77 -15.78 -14.50
N GLN A 97 -7.38 -15.70 -15.69
CA GLN A 97 -6.76 -16.18 -16.94
C GLN A 97 -5.51 -15.38 -17.33
N GLN A 98 -5.44 -14.10 -16.99
CA GLN A 98 -4.25 -13.27 -17.17
C GLN A 98 -3.17 -13.52 -16.11
N GLY A 99 -3.46 -14.29 -15.06
CA GLY A 99 -2.49 -14.68 -14.04
C GLY A 99 -2.31 -13.65 -12.93
N ILE A 100 -3.38 -13.00 -12.46
CA ILE A 100 -3.32 -11.99 -11.39
C ILE A 100 -2.61 -12.46 -10.12
N LEU A 101 -2.78 -13.72 -9.71
CA LEU A 101 -2.08 -14.24 -8.53
C LEU A 101 -0.57 -14.33 -8.72
N ARG A 102 -0.11 -14.61 -9.95
CA ARG A 102 1.32 -14.62 -10.30
C ARG A 102 1.88 -13.20 -10.27
N ALA A 103 1.22 -12.25 -10.95
CA ALA A 103 1.65 -10.85 -11.00
C ALA A 103 1.61 -10.20 -9.60
N GLY A 104 0.54 -10.42 -8.84
CA GLY A 104 0.42 -9.99 -7.44
C GLY A 104 1.48 -10.65 -6.54
N GLY A 105 1.78 -11.94 -6.75
CA GLY A 105 2.86 -12.65 -6.08
C GLY A 105 4.23 -12.03 -6.36
N ARG A 106 4.49 -11.59 -7.59
CA ARG A 106 5.71 -10.87 -7.98
C ARG A 106 5.81 -9.51 -7.28
N MET A 107 4.71 -8.75 -7.19
CA MET A 107 4.66 -7.50 -6.43
C MET A 107 4.88 -7.72 -4.93
N PHE A 108 4.24 -8.76 -4.36
CA PHE A 108 4.44 -9.15 -2.97
C PHE A 108 5.90 -9.52 -2.68
N ALA A 109 6.53 -10.31 -3.55
CA ALA A 109 7.94 -10.66 -3.46
C ALA A 109 8.82 -9.41 -3.55
N ALA A 110 8.52 -8.47 -4.46
CA ALA A 110 9.28 -7.24 -4.61
C ALA A 110 9.26 -6.39 -3.34
N GLN A 111 8.10 -6.15 -2.74
CA GLN A 111 8.02 -5.38 -1.49
C GLN A 111 8.60 -6.14 -0.27
N GLY A 112 8.43 -7.46 -0.24
CA GLY A 112 8.90 -8.30 0.87
C GLY A 112 10.42 -8.43 0.90
N LEU A 113 11.04 -8.55 -0.29
CA LEU A 113 12.49 -8.62 -0.44
C LEU A 113 13.16 -7.24 -0.43
N ALA A 114 12.41 -6.15 -0.56
CA ALA A 114 13.00 -4.81 -0.49
C ALA A 114 13.61 -4.56 0.90
N THR A 115 14.88 -4.16 0.90
CA THR A 115 15.71 -3.86 2.08
C THR A 115 15.91 -2.37 2.32
N THR A 116 15.55 -1.55 1.35
CA THR A 116 15.45 -0.09 1.52
C THR A 116 14.40 0.27 2.58
N ILE A 117 14.39 1.55 2.98
CA ILE A 117 13.44 2.09 3.95
C ILE A 117 12.02 1.95 3.37
N LYS A 118 11.13 1.26 4.09
CA LYS A 118 9.71 1.14 3.72
C LYS A 118 8.84 1.92 4.71
N LEU A 119 8.03 2.83 4.17
CA LEU A 119 7.04 3.62 4.90
C LEU A 119 5.67 3.28 4.33
N GLN A 120 4.78 2.72 5.13
CA GLN A 120 3.46 2.32 4.69
C GLN A 120 2.40 3.13 5.42
N VAL A 121 1.43 3.65 4.66
CA VAL A 121 0.26 4.32 5.21
C VAL A 121 -1.02 3.81 4.56
N THR A 122 -1.93 3.30 5.37
CA THR A 122 -3.28 2.95 4.93
C THR A 122 -4.18 4.18 4.99
N LEU A 123 -4.52 4.72 3.81
CA LEU A 123 -5.35 5.92 3.70
C LEU A 123 -6.83 5.61 3.94
N ARG A 124 -7.32 4.48 3.41
CA ARG A 124 -8.72 4.10 3.54
C ARG A 124 -8.94 2.59 3.45
N LYS A 125 -8.86 1.97 2.27
CA LYS A 125 -9.14 0.53 2.12
C LYS A 125 -7.86 -0.29 2.11
N ALA A 126 -7.82 -1.36 2.89
CA ALA A 126 -6.71 -2.32 2.87
C ALA A 126 -7.24 -3.74 3.13
N TYR A 127 -7.58 -4.46 2.07
CA TYR A 127 -8.20 -5.79 2.20
C TYR A 127 -7.34 -6.92 1.64
N GLY A 128 -7.31 -8.02 2.38
CA GLY A 128 -6.74 -9.30 2.00
C GLY A 128 -5.33 -9.17 1.41
N PHE A 129 -5.08 -9.87 0.31
CA PHE A 129 -3.78 -9.86 -0.34
C PHE A 129 -3.37 -8.47 -0.86
N GLY A 130 -4.34 -7.59 -1.16
CA GLY A 130 -4.06 -6.23 -1.63
C GLY A 130 -3.41 -5.32 -0.59
N SER A 131 -3.64 -5.55 0.70
CA SER A 131 -2.92 -4.83 1.76
C SER A 131 -1.47 -5.32 1.87
N MET A 132 -1.26 -6.64 1.74
CA MET A 132 0.05 -7.28 1.85
C MET A 132 0.99 -6.83 0.72
N VAL A 133 0.51 -6.77 -0.53
CA VAL A 133 1.34 -6.29 -1.65
C VAL A 133 1.66 -4.79 -1.54
N MET A 134 0.87 -4.02 -0.80
CA MET A 134 1.11 -2.61 -0.48
C MET A 134 1.89 -2.43 0.84
N ALA A 135 2.70 -3.42 1.21
CA ALA A 135 3.59 -3.40 2.36
C ALA A 135 2.92 -3.26 3.74
N MET A 136 1.61 -3.48 3.86
CA MET A 136 0.94 -3.58 5.17
C MET A 136 1.13 -5.01 5.71
N THR A 137 2.37 -5.34 6.08
CA THR A 137 2.77 -6.69 6.54
C THR A 137 3.68 -6.54 7.75
N GLY A 138 3.19 -6.85 8.96
CA GLY A 138 3.89 -6.56 10.23
C GLY A 138 5.22 -7.29 10.49
N PHE A 139 5.74 -8.05 9.54
CA PHE A 139 6.97 -8.83 9.65
C PHE A 139 7.91 -8.63 8.45
N ALA A 140 7.78 -7.51 7.71
CA ALA A 140 8.61 -7.21 6.54
C ALA A 140 9.42 -5.92 6.72
N ASP A 141 9.95 -5.67 7.91
CA ASP A 141 10.92 -4.60 8.22
C ASP A 141 10.51 -3.17 7.79
N GLN A 142 9.23 -2.85 7.91
CA GLN A 142 8.75 -1.48 7.73
C GLN A 142 9.38 -0.56 8.79
N THR A 143 9.77 0.63 8.36
CA THR A 143 10.20 1.69 9.28
C THR A 143 9.00 2.39 9.92
N LEU A 144 7.86 2.39 9.22
CA LEU A 144 6.58 2.87 9.71
C LEU A 144 5.46 2.08 9.02
N SER A 145 4.50 1.62 9.82
CA SER A 145 3.20 1.10 9.41
C SER A 145 2.12 1.96 10.10
N ALA A 146 1.52 2.90 9.36
CA ALA A 146 0.49 3.79 9.90
C ALA A 146 -0.85 3.63 9.18
N GLY A 147 -1.92 4.06 9.82
CA GLY A 147 -3.25 4.09 9.22
C GLY A 147 -4.00 5.36 9.58
N PHE A 148 -4.99 5.74 8.77
CA PHE A 148 -5.96 6.74 9.20
C PHE A 148 -7.03 6.11 10.10
N PRO A 149 -7.61 6.86 11.06
CA PRO A 149 -8.69 6.36 11.91
C PRO A 149 -9.89 5.79 11.14
N GLY A 150 -10.20 6.38 9.98
CA GLY A 150 -11.28 5.93 9.11
C GLY A 150 -10.92 4.80 8.15
N ALA A 151 -9.75 4.18 8.30
CA ALA A 151 -9.34 3.07 7.46
C ALA A 151 -10.15 1.80 7.77
N THR A 152 -10.56 1.10 6.72
CA THR A 152 -11.27 -0.17 6.77
C THR A 152 -10.39 -1.28 6.23
N LEU A 153 -10.24 -2.34 7.01
CA LEU A 153 -9.35 -3.46 6.70
C LEU A 153 -9.93 -4.80 7.17
N GLY A 154 -9.43 -5.88 6.58
CA GLY A 154 -9.90 -7.24 6.85
C GLY A 154 -9.63 -8.17 5.67
N ALA A 155 -10.17 -9.39 5.71
CA ALA A 155 -10.03 -10.32 4.59
C ALA A 155 -10.75 -9.83 3.32
N MET A 156 -11.92 -9.23 3.49
CA MET A 156 -12.73 -8.61 2.43
C MET A 156 -13.67 -7.58 3.05
N GLY A 157 -14.32 -6.75 2.21
CA GLY A 157 -15.25 -5.73 2.69
C GLY A 157 -16.54 -6.32 3.27
N ALA A 158 -17.16 -5.59 4.21
CA ALA A 158 -18.32 -6.04 4.98
C ALA A 158 -19.45 -6.61 4.10
N ARG A 159 -19.84 -5.89 3.04
CA ARG A 159 -20.88 -6.34 2.09
C ARG A 159 -20.51 -7.66 1.37
N GLY A 160 -19.23 -7.87 1.11
CA GLY A 160 -18.71 -9.13 0.57
C GLY A 160 -18.85 -10.26 1.58
N SER A 161 -18.35 -10.03 2.79
CA SER A 161 -18.42 -10.99 3.91
C SER A 161 -19.85 -11.40 4.25
N SER A 162 -20.76 -10.44 4.44
CA SER A 162 -22.16 -10.72 4.81
C SER A 162 -22.86 -11.60 3.78
N ARG A 163 -22.64 -11.35 2.48
CA ARG A 163 -23.20 -12.21 1.41
C ARG A 163 -22.59 -13.60 1.39
N ALA A 164 -21.28 -13.71 1.61
CA ALA A 164 -20.58 -14.98 1.57
C ALA A 164 -21.04 -15.95 2.69
N VAL A 165 -21.39 -15.42 3.85
CA VAL A 165 -21.86 -16.22 5.00
C VAL A 165 -23.38 -16.34 5.09
N GLY A 166 -24.13 -15.68 4.20
CA GLY A 166 -25.59 -15.66 4.25
C GLY A 166 -26.13 -14.95 5.50
N ALA A 167 -25.47 -13.87 5.92
CA ALA A 167 -25.77 -13.15 7.15
C ALA A 167 -27.21 -12.62 7.18
N THR A 168 -27.86 -12.75 8.33
CA THR A 168 -29.07 -12.00 8.69
C THR A 168 -28.79 -10.50 8.76
N ASP A 169 -29.83 -9.67 8.83
CA ASP A 169 -29.67 -8.21 8.89
C ASP A 169 -28.87 -7.76 10.13
N ASP A 170 -29.09 -8.39 11.28
CA ASP A 170 -28.36 -8.11 12.53
C ASP A 170 -26.88 -8.51 12.42
N GLU A 171 -26.59 -9.67 11.83
CA GLU A 171 -25.21 -10.11 11.58
C GLU A 171 -24.52 -9.22 10.56
N ALA A 172 -25.22 -8.77 9.52
CA ALA A 172 -24.68 -7.83 8.54
C ALA A 172 -24.36 -6.47 9.17
N ALA A 173 -25.22 -5.98 10.07
CA ALA A 173 -24.96 -4.78 10.85
C ALA A 173 -23.72 -4.94 11.76
N ALA A 174 -23.59 -6.08 12.43
CA ALA A 174 -22.43 -6.40 13.26
C ALA A 174 -21.12 -6.47 12.45
N ILE A 175 -21.14 -7.10 11.26
CA ILE A 175 -19.99 -7.16 10.34
C ILE A 175 -19.60 -5.75 9.88
N SER A 176 -20.59 -4.91 9.55
CA SER A 176 -20.32 -3.52 9.15
C SER A 176 -19.72 -2.69 10.28
N ALA A 177 -20.21 -2.83 11.51
CA ALA A 177 -19.65 -2.16 12.67
C ALA A 177 -18.21 -2.64 12.94
N ALA A 178 -17.98 -3.95 12.82
CA ALA A 178 -16.64 -4.51 12.94
C ALA A 178 -15.69 -3.94 11.89
N GLU A 179 -16.10 -3.78 10.63
CA GLU A 179 -15.26 -3.17 9.59
C GLU A 179 -14.84 -1.72 9.93
N GLN A 180 -15.74 -0.93 10.51
CA GLN A 180 -15.46 0.46 10.90
C GLN A 180 -14.45 0.56 12.04
N ASP A 181 -14.52 -0.37 13.00
CA ASP A 181 -13.60 -0.45 14.13
C ASP A 181 -12.26 -1.15 13.79
N ALA A 182 -12.09 -1.62 12.56
CA ALA A 182 -10.97 -2.50 12.21
C ALA A 182 -9.60 -1.82 12.32
N ALA A 183 -9.50 -0.51 12.03
CA ALA A 183 -8.27 0.26 12.22
C ALA A 183 -7.83 0.27 13.70
N TYR A 184 -8.75 0.58 14.61
CA TYR A 184 -8.48 0.61 16.04
C TYR A 184 -8.14 -0.77 16.60
N ARG A 185 -8.85 -1.82 16.16
CA ARG A 185 -8.50 -3.20 16.55
C ARG A 185 -7.10 -3.58 16.05
N SER A 186 -6.77 -3.28 14.80
CA SER A 186 -5.44 -3.54 14.24
C SER A 186 -4.35 -2.82 15.03
N ALA A 187 -4.55 -1.54 15.37
CA ALA A 187 -3.62 -0.78 16.18
C ALA A 187 -3.47 -1.36 17.60
N SER A 188 -4.56 -1.81 18.23
CA SER A 188 -4.53 -2.41 19.57
C SER A 188 -3.72 -3.71 19.64
N SER A 189 -3.52 -4.38 18.50
CA SER A 189 -2.73 -5.59 18.35
C SER A 189 -1.40 -5.36 17.61
N LEU A 190 -0.90 -4.11 17.54
CA LEU A 190 0.36 -3.75 16.88
C LEU A 190 0.40 -4.02 15.36
N GLY A 191 -0.76 -4.10 14.69
CA GLY A 191 -0.82 -4.18 13.22
C GLY A 191 -0.51 -2.84 12.55
N PHE A 192 -0.71 -1.73 13.27
CA PHE A 192 -0.16 -0.42 12.96
C PHE A 192 0.70 0.03 14.14
N ASP A 193 1.77 0.75 13.84
CA ASP A 193 2.57 1.46 14.84
C ASP A 193 1.73 2.61 15.44
N GLU A 194 0.97 3.31 14.60
CA GLU A 194 0.16 4.47 14.98
C GLU A 194 -1.03 4.68 14.03
N LEU A 195 -2.15 5.17 14.58
CA LEU A 195 -3.21 5.79 13.78
C LEU A 195 -3.02 7.31 13.80
N ILE A 196 -2.86 7.92 12.63
CA ILE A 196 -2.51 9.34 12.49
C ILE A 196 -3.65 10.15 11.87
N ASP A 197 -3.77 11.42 12.26
CA ASP A 197 -4.65 12.34 11.56
C ASP A 197 -4.14 12.56 10.11
N PRO A 198 -5.00 12.61 9.09
CA PRO A 198 -4.58 12.91 7.71
C PRO A 198 -3.73 14.18 7.56
N ALA A 199 -3.95 15.20 8.39
CA ALA A 199 -3.15 16.43 8.39
C ALA A 199 -1.71 16.20 8.87
N GLU A 200 -1.46 15.15 9.64
CA GLU A 200 -0.14 14.80 10.18
C GLU A 200 0.65 13.86 9.26
N LEU A 201 0.04 13.35 8.17
CA LEU A 201 0.64 12.39 7.24
C LEU A 201 2.07 12.73 6.85
N ARG A 202 2.29 13.97 6.37
CA ARG A 202 3.61 14.42 5.92
C ARG A 202 4.63 14.42 7.07
N ASN A 203 4.21 14.88 8.25
CA ASN A 203 5.09 14.96 9.42
C ASN A 203 5.45 13.55 9.93
N ALA A 204 4.51 12.63 9.96
CA ALA A 204 4.75 11.23 10.31
C ALA A 204 5.77 10.58 9.37
N LEU A 205 5.58 10.74 8.06
CA LEU A 205 6.51 10.21 7.06
C LEU A 205 7.90 10.85 7.13
N LEU A 206 8.00 12.15 7.39
CA LEU A 206 9.29 12.82 7.59
C LEU A 206 10.05 12.31 8.82
N ARG A 207 9.36 12.10 9.94
CA ARG A 207 9.97 11.54 11.16
C ARG A 207 10.48 10.13 10.91
N ALA A 208 9.66 9.27 10.32
CA ALA A 208 10.02 7.89 10.03
C ALA A 208 11.13 7.79 8.98
N LEU A 209 11.11 8.63 7.95
CA LEU A 209 12.19 8.69 6.95
C LEU A 209 13.53 9.05 7.60
N ARG A 210 13.55 10.08 8.46
CA ARG A 210 14.76 10.45 9.20
C ARG A 210 15.25 9.28 10.06
N LEU A 211 14.38 8.61 10.79
CA LEU A 211 14.75 7.43 11.57
C LEU A 211 15.36 6.33 10.69
N GLY A 212 14.73 6.00 9.57
CA GLY A 212 15.21 5.00 8.61
C GLY A 212 16.60 5.34 8.06
N LEU A 213 16.83 6.60 7.69
CA LEU A 213 18.12 7.08 7.17
C LEU A 213 19.22 6.95 8.23
N HIS A 214 18.91 7.25 9.50
CA HIS A 214 19.88 7.10 10.59
C HIS A 214 20.22 5.65 10.91
N ARG A 215 19.33 4.68 10.66
CA ARG A 215 19.62 3.25 10.85
C ARG A 215 20.56 2.68 9.78
N ARG A 216 20.67 3.35 8.64
CA ARG A 216 21.49 2.93 7.50
C ARG A 216 22.96 3.31 7.66
N GLN A 217 23.58 2.87 8.76
CA GLN A 217 24.98 3.16 9.08
C GLN A 217 25.97 2.14 8.49
N ALA A 218 25.48 0.99 8.01
CA ALA A 218 26.30 -0.05 7.38
C ALA A 218 26.21 0.03 5.85
N PRO A 219 27.33 -0.20 5.13
CA PRO A 219 27.30 -0.40 3.69
C PRO A 219 26.36 -1.55 3.31
N ALA A 220 25.76 -1.46 2.11
CA ALA A 220 24.98 -2.57 1.58
C ALA A 220 25.92 -3.73 1.22
N GLU A 221 25.66 -4.91 1.78
CA GLU A 221 26.39 -6.13 1.44
C GLU A 221 25.75 -6.83 0.24
N PRO A 222 26.54 -7.55 -0.59
CA PRO A 222 26.00 -8.41 -1.63
C PRO A 222 25.00 -9.41 -1.05
N ARG A 223 23.80 -9.48 -1.64
CA ARG A 223 22.76 -10.42 -1.24
C ARG A 223 22.38 -11.32 -2.40
N SER A 224 22.15 -12.59 -2.11
CA SER A 224 21.58 -13.51 -3.10
C SER A 224 20.11 -13.16 -3.29
N LEU A 225 19.71 -12.84 -4.52
CA LEU A 225 18.31 -12.79 -4.92
C LEU A 225 17.87 -14.21 -5.28
N SER A 226 17.78 -15.08 -4.27
CA SER A 226 17.46 -16.51 -4.44
C SER A 226 15.98 -16.76 -4.72
N ALA A 227 15.14 -15.72 -4.70
CA ALA A 227 13.72 -15.87 -4.94
C ALA A 227 13.46 -16.12 -6.43
N ILE A 228 12.72 -17.19 -6.72
CA ILE A 228 12.11 -17.38 -8.04
C ILE A 228 11.08 -16.26 -8.17
N TRP A 229 11.41 -15.24 -8.96
CA TRP A 229 10.45 -14.22 -9.37
C TRP A 229 9.36 -14.93 -10.20
N PRO A 230 8.11 -14.95 -9.72
CA PRO A 230 7.02 -15.62 -10.43
C PRO A 230 6.93 -15.15 -11.87
#